data_AF-A0A9N7UIT9-F1
#
_entry.id   AF-A0A9N7UIT9-F1
#
_cell.length_a   1.000
_cell.length_b   1.000
_cell.length_c   1.000
_cell.angle_alpha   90.00
_cell.angle_beta   90.00
_cell.angle_gamma   90.00
#
_symmetry.space_group_name_H-M   'P 1'
#
loop_
_entity.id
_entity.type
_entity.pdbx_description
1 polymer ?
#
loop_
_entity_poly.entity_id
_entity_poly.type
_entity_poly.pdbx_seq_one_letter_code
_entity_poly.pdbx_strand_id
1 'polypeptide(L)'
;MVVPPQYSGLKEVSMEAVRARLRLLYHFSDLMYSSWRLLNLSPNNQSCTSHYNAGTWGIVQGQLRPLLAPRVYTLPMVRSIGKTMVQGKNYGPQITVKRISTRGRKCKPIFVQIARQVVKLNASDLRLPSRAWKVKLVGEGADDAGGVFDDTITEMCQELETGVVDLLIPSPNATAEVGYNRDR
;
A
#
# COMPACT_ATOMS: atom_id res chain seq x y z
N MET A 1 -1.95 33.42 17.47
CA MET A 1 -1.49 32.06 17.09
C MET A 1 -0.64 32.20 15.83
N VAL A 2 0.58 31.67 15.82
CA VAL A 2 1.46 31.71 14.64
C VAL A 2 1.07 30.55 13.72
N VAL A 3 0.78 30.84 12.45
CA VAL A 3 0.53 29.80 11.43
C VAL A 3 1.85 29.11 11.09
N PRO A 4 1.95 27.77 11.17
CA PRO A 4 3.18 27.06 10.82
C PRO A 4 3.66 27.40 9.40
N PRO A 5 4.98 27.43 9.14
CA PRO A 5 5.54 27.83 7.85
C PRO A 5 5.05 26.96 6.68
N GLN A 6 4.75 25.68 6.92
CA GLN A 6 4.18 24.78 5.91
C GLN A 6 2.74 25.14 5.45
N TYR A 7 2.05 26.03 6.17
CA TYR A 7 0.68 26.45 5.88
C TYR A 7 0.59 27.95 5.57
N SER A 8 1.61 28.50 4.90
CA SER A 8 1.68 29.92 4.54
C SER A 8 0.44 30.44 3.81
N GLY A 9 -0.22 29.60 3.01
CA GLY A 9 -1.49 29.94 2.32
C GLY A 9 -2.70 30.14 3.25
N LEU A 10 -2.58 29.83 4.55
CA LEU A 10 -3.64 30.08 5.55
C LEU A 10 -3.45 31.39 6.31
N LYS A 11 -2.34 32.13 6.10
CA LYS A 11 -2.01 33.34 6.87
C LYS A 11 -3.09 34.42 6.81
N GLU A 12 -3.78 34.54 5.68
CA GLU A 12 -4.80 35.56 5.43
C GLU A 12 -6.23 35.06 5.69
N VAL A 13 -6.40 33.81 6.11
CA VAL A 13 -7.71 33.20 6.34
C VAL A 13 -8.05 33.24 7.82
N SER A 14 -9.23 33.74 8.17
CA SER A 14 -9.68 33.75 9.57
C SER A 14 -9.80 32.34 10.15
N MET A 15 -9.52 32.19 11.44
CA MET A 15 -9.57 30.88 12.10
C MET A 15 -11.00 30.30 12.07
N GLU A 16 -12.01 31.17 12.12
CA GLU A 16 -13.42 30.83 11.97
C GLU A 16 -13.70 30.20 10.60
N ALA A 17 -13.20 30.82 9.53
CA ALA A 17 -13.35 30.30 8.17
C ALA A 17 -12.61 28.96 7.98
N VAL A 18 -11.39 28.82 8.54
CA VAL A 18 -10.65 27.55 8.52
C VAL A 18 -11.43 26.45 9.23
N ARG A 19 -11.98 26.71 10.42
CA ARG A 19 -12.79 25.75 11.18
C ARG A 19 -14.06 25.37 10.43
N ALA A 20 -14.75 26.33 9.82
CA ALA A 20 -15.95 26.07 9.02
C ALA A 20 -15.65 25.18 7.81
N ARG A 21 -14.57 25.48 7.07
CA ARG A 21 -14.11 24.66 5.94
C ARG A 21 -13.75 23.25 6.38
N LEU A 22 -13.05 23.10 7.50
CA LEU A 22 -12.69 21.79 8.03
C LEU A 22 -13.95 20.96 8.33
N ARG A 23 -14.93 21.54 9.04
CA ARG A 23 -16.21 20.86 9.32
C ARG A 23 -16.92 20.41 8.05
N LEU A 24 -16.95 21.26 7.02
CA LEU A 24 -17.52 20.93 5.73
C LEU A 24 -16.80 19.75 5.05
N LEU A 25 -15.47 19.75 5.03
CA LEU A 25 -14.67 18.67 4.44
C LEU A 25 -14.86 17.33 5.16
N TYR A 26 -14.95 17.35 6.50
CA TYR A 26 -15.26 16.15 7.28
C TYR A 26 -16.67 15.64 7.01
N HIS A 27 -17.66 16.53 7.00
CA HIS A 27 -19.04 16.16 6.70
C HIS A 27 -19.18 15.59 5.28
N PHE A 28 -18.55 16.24 4.29
CA PHE A 28 -18.47 15.72 2.92
C PHE A 28 -17.82 14.34 2.88
N SER A 29 -16.72 14.13 3.62
CA SER A 29 -16.08 12.82 3.74
C SER A 29 -17.01 11.76 4.36
N ASP A 30 -17.81 12.10 5.37
CA ASP A 30 -18.79 11.18 5.97
C ASP A 30 -19.90 10.80 4.99
N LEU A 31 -20.44 11.77 4.24
CA LEU A 31 -21.41 11.51 3.17
C LEU A 31 -20.81 10.60 2.09
N MET A 32 -19.57 10.88 1.68
CA MET A 32 -18.86 10.06 0.70
C MET A 32 -18.63 8.63 1.20
N TYR A 33 -18.31 8.46 2.49
CA TYR A 33 -18.13 7.14 3.11
C TYR A 33 -19.42 6.32 3.11
N SER A 34 -20.56 6.92 3.45
CA SER A 34 -21.86 6.25 3.51
C SER A 34 -22.43 5.97 2.12
N SER A 35 -22.24 6.89 1.17
CA SER A 35 -22.78 6.81 -0.19
C SER A 35 -21.85 6.15 -1.21
N TRP A 36 -20.64 5.71 -0.82
CA TRP A 36 -19.63 5.23 -1.77
C TRP A 36 -20.12 4.15 -2.74
N ARG A 37 -20.99 3.23 -2.27
CA ARG A 37 -21.53 2.13 -3.07
C ARG A 37 -22.48 2.58 -4.17
N LEU A 38 -22.98 3.81 -4.10
CA LEU A 38 -23.89 4.42 -5.07
C LEU A 38 -23.15 5.06 -6.25
N LEU A 39 -21.82 5.18 -6.16
CA LEU A 39 -21.00 5.88 -7.13
C LEU A 39 -20.45 4.88 -8.16
N ASN A 40 -20.74 5.11 -9.44
CA ASN A 40 -20.12 4.37 -10.52
C ASN A 40 -18.75 4.98 -10.85
N LEU A 41 -17.69 4.27 -10.47
CA LEU A 41 -16.30 4.71 -10.67
C LEU A 41 -15.70 4.15 -11.96
N SER A 42 -16.44 3.34 -12.71
CA SER A 42 -15.95 2.74 -13.95
C SER A 42 -15.83 3.83 -15.01
N PRO A 43 -14.61 4.15 -15.50
CA PRO A 43 -14.42 5.22 -16.50
C PRO A 43 -15.18 4.92 -17.80
N ASN A 44 -15.30 3.64 -18.15
CA ASN A 44 -15.89 3.18 -19.42
C ASN A 44 -17.42 3.10 -19.41
N ASN A 45 -18.06 3.27 -18.24
CA ASN A 45 -19.50 3.08 -18.07
C ASN A 45 -20.21 4.35 -17.61
N GLN A 46 -19.60 5.51 -17.87
CA GLN A 46 -20.18 6.82 -17.60
C GLN A 46 -20.98 7.29 -18.80
N SER A 47 -22.13 6.66 -19.02
CA SER A 47 -23.12 7.23 -19.93
C SER A 47 -23.67 8.53 -19.31
N CYS A 48 -23.77 9.57 -20.13
CA CYS A 48 -24.24 10.91 -19.76
C CYS A 48 -25.75 10.97 -19.49
N THR A 49 -26.35 9.89 -18.98
CA THR A 49 -27.81 9.72 -18.94
C THR A 49 -28.46 10.36 -17.72
N SER A 50 -27.68 10.93 -16.79
CA SER A 50 -28.21 11.52 -15.55
C SER A 50 -27.42 12.75 -15.10
N HIS A 51 -28.11 13.84 -14.76
CA HIS A 51 -27.53 15.05 -14.18
C HIS A 51 -26.72 14.79 -12.90
N TYR A 52 -27.03 13.71 -12.18
CA TYR A 52 -26.31 13.29 -10.97
C TYR A 52 -24.92 12.70 -11.26
N ASN A 53 -24.62 12.35 -12.51
CA ASN A 53 -23.33 11.76 -12.90
C ASN A 53 -22.23 12.82 -13.11
N ALA A 54 -22.57 14.11 -13.23
CA ALA A 54 -21.57 15.17 -13.40
C ALA A 54 -20.61 15.27 -12.21
N GLY A 55 -21.09 15.04 -10.98
CA GLY A 55 -20.28 15.07 -9.76
C GLY A 55 -19.35 13.86 -9.59
N THR A 56 -19.62 12.73 -10.26
CA THR A 56 -18.80 11.51 -10.12
C THR A 56 -17.48 11.64 -10.88
N TRP A 57 -17.42 12.48 -11.92
CA TRP A 57 -16.23 12.68 -12.73
C TRP A 57 -15.04 13.25 -11.94
N GLY A 58 -15.29 14.22 -11.04
CA GLY A 58 -14.26 14.75 -10.14
C GLY A 58 -13.67 13.70 -9.19
N ILE A 59 -14.43 12.63 -8.90
CA ILE A 59 -13.97 11.50 -8.09
C ILE A 59 -13.15 10.53 -8.96
N VAL A 60 -13.65 10.19 -10.14
CA VAL A 60 -12.99 9.25 -11.07
C VAL A 60 -11.66 9.81 -11.55
N GLN A 61 -11.61 11.08 -11.93
CA GLN A 61 -10.37 11.76 -12.31
C GLN A 61 -9.44 12.04 -11.13
N GLY A 62 -9.94 11.89 -9.90
CA GLY A 62 -9.15 12.05 -8.69
C GLY A 62 -8.96 13.50 -8.23
N GLN A 63 -9.59 14.48 -8.88
CA GLN A 63 -9.54 15.89 -8.48
C GLN A 63 -10.05 16.13 -7.05
N LEU A 64 -11.02 15.33 -6.61
CA LEU A 64 -11.56 15.41 -5.24
C LEU A 64 -10.77 14.60 -4.21
N ARG A 65 -9.80 13.77 -4.60
CA ARG A 65 -9.02 12.94 -3.66
C ARG A 65 -8.32 13.75 -2.57
N PRO A 66 -7.68 14.91 -2.86
CA PRO A 66 -7.04 15.73 -1.83
C PRO A 66 -8.00 16.33 -0.80
N LEU A 67 -9.29 16.42 -1.12
CA LEU A 67 -10.33 16.98 -0.25
C LEU A 67 -10.96 15.94 0.68
N LEU A 68 -10.78 14.66 0.38
CA LEU A 68 -11.34 13.55 1.14
C LEU A 68 -10.41 13.16 2.28
N ALA A 69 -10.99 12.83 3.43
CA ALA A 69 -10.23 12.26 4.53
C ALA A 69 -9.55 10.93 4.10
N PRO A 70 -8.37 10.59 4.66
CA PRO A 70 -7.64 9.36 4.35
C PRO A 70 -8.45 8.06 4.39
N ARG A 71 -9.37 7.97 5.36
CA ARG A 71 -10.29 6.82 5.50
C ARG A 71 -11.26 6.64 4.32
N VAL A 72 -11.47 7.66 3.51
CA VAL A 72 -12.46 7.67 2.42
C VAL A 72 -11.79 7.52 1.06
N TYR A 73 -10.68 8.23 0.79
CA TYR A 73 -10.06 8.14 -0.54
C TYR A 73 -9.39 6.78 -0.80
N THR A 74 -8.97 6.06 0.24
CA THR A 74 -8.38 4.70 0.14
C THR A 74 -9.44 3.59 0.20
N LEU A 75 -10.61 3.87 0.78
CA LEU A 75 -11.74 2.94 0.90
C LEU A 75 -12.08 2.17 -0.39
N PRO A 76 -12.10 2.78 -1.58
CA PRO A 76 -12.52 2.11 -2.80
C PRO A 76 -11.51 1.05 -3.21
N MET A 77 -10.23 1.41 -3.10
CA MET A 77 -9.12 0.51 -3.36
C MET A 77 -9.12 -0.65 -2.37
N VAL A 78 -9.21 -0.36 -1.07
CA VAL A 78 -9.23 -1.40 -0.01
C VAL A 78 -10.42 -2.35 -0.19
N ARG A 79 -11.62 -1.83 -0.48
CA ARG A 79 -12.81 -2.68 -0.71
C ARG A 79 -12.70 -3.49 -1.99
N SER A 80 -12.20 -2.91 -3.08
CA SER A 80 -12.01 -3.62 -4.35
C SER A 80 -10.98 -4.73 -4.21
N ILE A 81 -9.83 -4.45 -3.56
CA ILE A 81 -8.81 -5.46 -3.24
C ILE A 81 -9.43 -6.55 -2.35
N GLY A 82 -10.13 -6.17 -1.28
CA GLY A 82 -10.76 -7.11 -0.35
C GLY A 82 -11.73 -8.09 -1.01
N LYS A 83 -12.49 -7.65 -2.03
CA LYS A 83 -13.37 -8.53 -2.82
C LYS A 83 -12.63 -9.57 -3.67
N THR A 84 -11.35 -9.33 -3.98
CA THR A 84 -10.51 -10.27 -4.74
C THR A 84 -9.74 -11.24 -3.84
N MET A 85 -9.77 -11.03 -2.52
CA MET A 85 -9.04 -11.86 -1.56
C MET A 85 -9.77 -13.17 -1.28
N VAL A 86 -8.99 -14.24 -1.20
CA VAL A 86 -9.42 -15.57 -0.74
C VAL A 86 -9.78 -15.47 0.75
N GLN A 87 -11.04 -15.75 1.06
CA GLN A 87 -11.55 -15.72 2.43
C GLN A 87 -11.31 -17.06 3.14
N GLY A 88 -11.27 -17.04 4.48
CA GLY A 88 -11.16 -18.25 5.30
C GLY A 88 -9.76 -18.88 5.39
N LYS A 89 -8.72 -18.21 4.87
CA LYS A 89 -7.32 -18.61 5.02
C LYS A 89 -6.50 -17.46 5.58
N ASN A 90 -5.63 -17.76 6.54
CA ASN A 90 -4.74 -16.78 7.17
C ASN A 90 -3.40 -16.62 6.43
N TYR A 91 -2.97 -17.66 5.71
CA TYR A 91 -1.71 -17.68 4.97
C TYR A 91 -1.85 -18.48 3.67
N GLY A 92 -0.97 -18.19 2.73
CA GLY A 92 -0.94 -18.83 1.41
C GLY A 92 -0.04 -20.06 1.37
N PRO A 93 0.37 -20.51 0.17
CA PRO A 93 1.22 -21.68 0.02
C PRO A 93 2.52 -21.60 0.85
N GLN A 94 3.08 -22.75 1.22
CA GLN A 94 4.33 -22.77 1.99
C GLN A 94 5.54 -22.51 1.08
N ILE A 95 6.46 -21.67 1.55
CA ILE A 95 7.73 -21.33 0.90
C ILE A 95 8.87 -21.69 1.85
N THR A 96 9.90 -22.33 1.30
CA THR A 96 11.05 -22.79 2.08
C THR A 96 12.22 -21.83 1.93
N VAL A 97 12.80 -21.39 3.03
CA VAL A 97 13.91 -20.43 3.05
C VAL A 97 15.05 -21.00 3.86
N LYS A 98 16.29 -20.84 3.39
CA LYS A 98 17.49 -21.27 4.10
C LYS A 98 18.42 -20.08 4.33
N ARG A 99 18.60 -19.71 5.60
CA ARG A 99 19.57 -18.66 6.00
C ARG A 99 20.93 -19.25 6.36
N ILE A 100 20.94 -20.38 7.06
CA ILE A 100 22.16 -21.02 7.55
C ILE A 100 22.81 -21.89 6.47
N SER A 101 24.06 -21.60 6.12
CA SER A 101 24.86 -22.47 5.25
C SER A 101 25.18 -23.78 5.96
N THR A 102 24.79 -24.90 5.35
CA THR A 102 25.23 -26.22 5.77
C THR A 102 26.25 -26.74 4.74
N ARG A 103 27.41 -27.19 5.21
CA ARG A 103 28.51 -27.74 4.38
C ARG A 103 29.23 -26.73 3.45
N GLY A 104 29.45 -25.51 3.92
CA GLY A 104 30.36 -24.54 3.27
C GLY A 104 29.86 -23.87 1.98
N ARG A 105 28.62 -24.15 1.54
CA ARG A 105 28.02 -23.48 0.38
C ARG A 105 27.28 -22.22 0.81
N LYS A 106 27.71 -21.06 0.30
CA LYS A 106 27.03 -19.78 0.52
C LYS A 106 25.54 -19.88 0.17
N CYS A 107 24.69 -19.43 1.09
CA CYS A 107 23.26 -19.33 0.84
C CYS A 107 23.01 -18.25 -0.22
N LYS A 108 21.99 -18.47 -1.05
CA LYS A 108 21.54 -17.43 -1.98
C LYS A 108 20.79 -16.34 -1.21
N PRO A 109 20.73 -15.10 -1.72
CA PRO A 109 19.89 -14.06 -1.13
C PRO A 109 18.45 -14.54 -0.96
N ILE A 110 17.82 -14.13 0.14
CA ILE A 110 16.47 -14.50 0.55
C ILE A 110 15.45 -14.12 -0.51
N PHE A 111 15.60 -12.94 -1.10
CA PHE A 111 14.81 -12.49 -2.24
C PHE A 111 14.85 -13.50 -3.38
N VAL A 112 16.04 -13.98 -3.75
CA VAL A 112 16.22 -14.94 -4.84
C VAL A 112 15.62 -16.32 -4.49
N GLN A 113 15.69 -16.72 -3.22
CA GLN A 113 15.09 -17.99 -2.75
C GLN A 113 13.56 -17.95 -2.80
N ILE A 114 12.96 -16.86 -2.33
CA ILE A 114 11.51 -16.67 -2.28
C ILE A 114 10.96 -16.44 -3.69
N ALA A 115 11.54 -15.53 -4.47
CA ALA A 115 11.06 -15.20 -5.81
C ALA A 115 10.96 -16.44 -6.70
N ARG A 116 11.96 -17.33 -6.67
CA ARG A 116 11.95 -18.59 -7.46
C ARG A 116 10.81 -19.55 -7.11
N GLN A 117 10.30 -19.48 -5.88
CA GLN A 117 9.16 -20.28 -5.44
C GLN A 117 7.85 -19.55 -5.76
N VAL A 118 7.74 -18.26 -5.42
CA VAL A 118 6.54 -17.44 -5.63
C VAL A 118 6.11 -17.42 -7.08
N VAL A 119 7.03 -17.25 -8.04
CA VAL A 119 6.70 -17.19 -9.48
C VAL A 119 6.09 -18.47 -10.04
N LYS A 120 6.19 -19.59 -9.30
CA LYS A 120 5.60 -20.88 -9.68
C LYS A 120 4.23 -21.12 -9.04
N LEU A 121 3.81 -20.26 -8.12
CA LEU A 121 2.53 -20.37 -7.43
C LEU A 121 1.40 -19.77 -8.28
N ASN A 122 0.18 -20.25 -8.06
CA ASN A 122 -0.99 -19.63 -8.66
C ASN A 122 -1.23 -18.25 -8.03
N ALA A 123 -1.36 -17.22 -8.85
CA ALA A 123 -1.62 -15.85 -8.38
C ALA A 123 -2.90 -15.74 -7.54
N SER A 124 -3.90 -16.60 -7.79
CA SER A 124 -5.12 -16.66 -7.01
C SER A 124 -4.88 -16.95 -5.54
N ASP A 125 -3.89 -17.80 -5.23
CA ASP A 125 -3.61 -18.32 -3.89
C ASP A 125 -2.82 -17.33 -3.04
N LEU A 126 -2.23 -16.31 -3.68
CA LEU A 126 -1.47 -15.25 -3.04
C LEU A 126 -2.34 -14.06 -2.59
N ARG A 127 -3.60 -13.99 -3.06
CA ARG A 127 -4.54 -12.90 -2.75
C ARG A 127 -5.18 -13.13 -1.38
N LEU A 128 -4.44 -12.90 -0.31
CA LEU A 128 -4.90 -13.14 1.06
C LEU A 128 -4.94 -11.85 1.87
N PRO A 129 -5.83 -11.75 2.88
CA PRO A 129 -5.97 -10.55 3.70
C PRO A 129 -4.74 -10.28 4.59
N SER A 130 -4.03 -11.33 4.99
CA SER A 130 -2.94 -11.22 5.96
C SER A 130 -1.57 -11.50 5.35
N ARG A 131 -1.33 -12.72 4.85
CA ARG A 131 -0.01 -13.17 4.42
C ARG A 131 -0.10 -13.96 3.12
N ALA A 132 0.68 -13.56 2.12
CA ALA A 132 0.62 -14.17 0.79
C ALA A 132 1.19 -15.61 0.76
N TRP A 133 2.05 -15.98 1.73
CA TRP A 133 2.61 -17.33 1.89
C TRP A 133 2.99 -17.60 3.34
N LYS A 134 3.21 -18.87 3.68
CA LYS A 134 3.80 -19.31 4.96
C LYS A 134 5.28 -19.62 4.77
N VAL A 135 6.16 -19.06 5.59
CA VAL A 135 7.61 -19.33 5.50
C VAL A 135 7.99 -20.53 6.36
N LYS A 136 8.80 -21.44 5.82
CA LYS A 136 9.44 -22.53 6.55
C LYS A 136 10.95 -22.38 6.47
N LEU A 137 11.61 -22.19 7.60
CA LEU A 137 13.07 -22.05 7.65
C LEU A 137 13.75 -23.42 7.71
N VAL A 138 14.79 -23.60 6.89
CA VAL A 138 15.55 -24.86 6.83
C VAL A 138 16.68 -24.81 7.84
N GLY A 139 16.71 -25.79 8.75
CA GLY A 139 17.76 -25.92 9.77
C GLY A 139 17.57 -24.99 10.97
N GLU A 140 16.46 -24.26 11.00
CA GLU A 140 16.02 -23.47 12.13
C GLU A 140 14.70 -24.10 12.62
N GLY A 141 14.56 -24.34 13.93
CA GLY A 141 13.35 -24.95 14.52
C GLY A 141 12.11 -24.04 14.49
N ALA A 142 12.11 -23.01 13.64
CA ALA A 142 11.06 -22.02 13.51
C ALA A 142 10.11 -22.38 12.37
N ASP A 143 8.86 -22.67 12.73
CA ASP A 143 7.74 -22.91 11.82
C ASP A 143 6.58 -21.97 12.22
N ASP A 144 6.84 -20.66 12.20
CA ASP A 144 5.85 -19.63 12.56
C ASP A 144 5.27 -18.94 11.31
N ALA A 145 3.98 -18.63 11.36
CA ALA A 145 3.22 -18.01 10.28
C ALA A 145 3.25 -16.47 10.32
N GLY A 146 3.70 -15.86 11.44
CA GLY A 146 3.71 -14.41 11.66
C GLY A 146 5.09 -13.79 11.54
N GLY A 147 5.90 -13.88 12.60
CA GLY A 147 7.16 -13.13 12.71
C GLY A 147 8.16 -13.47 11.60
N VAL A 148 8.26 -14.75 11.25
CA VAL A 148 9.17 -15.22 10.20
C VAL A 148 8.82 -14.65 8.82
N PHE A 149 7.53 -14.45 8.51
CA PHE A 149 7.16 -13.80 7.25
C PHE A 149 7.64 -12.35 7.23
N ASP A 150 7.34 -11.58 8.27
CA ASP A 150 7.69 -10.16 8.35
C ASP A 150 9.22 -9.96 8.36
N ASP A 151 9.95 -10.85 9.03
CA ASP A 151 11.42 -10.90 9.00
C ASP A 151 11.94 -11.11 7.58
N THR A 152 11.40 -12.11 6.85
CA THR A 152 11.87 -12.36 5.48
C THR A 152 11.50 -11.23 4.51
N ILE A 153 10.37 -10.54 4.70
CA ILE A 153 10.07 -9.33 3.91
C ILE A 153 11.10 -8.24 4.19
N THR A 154 11.45 -8.04 5.46
CA THR A 154 12.47 -7.06 5.87
C THR A 154 13.83 -7.39 5.26
N GLU A 155 14.26 -8.66 5.33
CA GLU A 155 15.50 -9.13 4.71
C GLU A 155 15.49 -8.93 3.18
N MET A 156 14.37 -9.24 2.51
CA MET A 156 14.20 -8.98 1.07
C MET A 156 14.35 -7.51 0.70
N CYS A 157 13.74 -6.60 1.49
CA CYS A 157 13.87 -5.16 1.28
C CYS A 157 15.32 -4.71 1.46
N GLN A 158 15.99 -5.15 2.52
CA GLN A 158 17.40 -4.84 2.76
C GLN A 158 18.30 -5.32 1.62
N GLU A 159 18.09 -6.54 1.12
CA GLU A 159 18.86 -7.08 0.00
C GLU A 159 18.70 -6.28 -1.30
N LEU A 160 17.49 -5.75 -1.55
CA LEU A 160 17.19 -4.89 -2.69
C LEU A 160 17.81 -3.49 -2.55
N GLU A 161 17.75 -2.90 -1.35
CA GLU A 161 18.24 -1.55 -1.08
C GLU A 161 19.78 -1.47 -1.03
N THR A 162 20.42 -2.51 -0.49
CA THR A 162 21.89 -2.57 -0.35
C THR A 162 22.61 -3.07 -1.61
N GLY A 163 21.87 -3.49 -2.64
CA GLY A 163 22.45 -4.01 -3.88
C GLY A 163 23.02 -5.43 -3.75
N VAL A 164 22.68 -6.17 -2.68
CA VAL A 164 22.97 -7.62 -2.59
C VAL A 164 22.32 -8.36 -3.78
N VAL A 165 21.18 -7.86 -4.22
CA VAL A 165 20.50 -8.29 -5.44
C VAL A 165 20.55 -7.15 -6.46
N ASP A 166 21.21 -7.40 -7.60
CA ASP A 166 21.41 -6.44 -8.69
C ASP A 166 20.16 -6.32 -9.58
N LEU A 167 19.08 -5.77 -9.01
CA LEU A 167 17.80 -5.54 -9.70
C LEU A 167 17.38 -4.07 -9.72
N LEU A 168 17.94 -3.25 -8.83
CA LEU A 168 17.59 -1.84 -8.66
C LEU A 168 18.83 -0.98 -8.75
N ILE A 169 18.65 0.25 -9.24
CA ILE A 169 19.68 1.29 -9.23
C ILE A 169 19.19 2.48 -8.40
N PRO A 170 20.10 3.21 -7.72
CA PRO A 170 19.71 4.41 -6.99
C PRO A 170 19.16 5.47 -7.95
N SER A 171 18.09 6.15 -7.54
CA SER A 171 17.59 7.32 -8.27
C SER A 171 18.58 8.50 -8.17
N PRO A 172 18.57 9.45 -9.11
CA PRO A 172 19.42 10.65 -9.02
C PRO A 172 19.27 11.41 -7.70
N ASN A 173 18.04 11.45 -7.16
CA ASN A 173 17.74 12.07 -5.88
C ASN A 173 18.39 11.33 -4.71
N ALA A 174 18.38 10.00 -4.75
CA ALA A 174 19.05 9.19 -3.73
C ALA A 174 20.57 9.39 -3.75
N THR A 175 21.17 9.43 -4.95
CA THR A 175 22.62 9.67 -5.12
C THR A 175 23.02 11.09 -4.72
N ALA A 176 22.21 12.09 -5.06
CA ALA A 176 22.46 13.49 -4.72
C ALA A 176 22.00 13.85 -3.29
N GLU A 177 21.51 12.87 -2.53
CA GLU A 177 21.06 13.06 -1.15
C GLU A 177 19.94 14.10 -0.96
N VAL A 178 19.11 14.30 -1.99
CA VAL A 178 18.02 15.28 -2.03
C VAL A 178 16.65 14.61 -2.01
N GLY A 179 15.66 15.22 -1.34
CA GLY A 179 14.27 14.76 -1.36
C GLY A 179 13.51 15.03 -0.06
N TYR A 180 12.21 15.29 -0.18
CA TYR A 180 11.33 15.62 0.96
C TYR A 180 10.94 14.40 1.82
N ASN A 181 10.95 13.19 1.24
CA ASN A 181 10.51 11.94 1.90
C ASN A 181 11.70 11.01 2.15
N ARG A 182 12.78 11.51 2.76
CA ARG A 182 13.82 10.63 3.31
C ARG A 182 13.34 10.18 4.69
N ASP A 183 13.36 8.88 4.95
CA ASP A 183 13.23 8.38 6.32
C ASP A 183 14.38 8.96 7.16
N ARG A 184 14.04 9.44 8.36
CA ARG A 184 14.98 10.01 9.33
C ARG A 184 15.27 9.00 10.42
#